data_AF-A0A957F387-F1
#
_entry.id   AF-A0A957F387-F1
#
_cell.length_a   1.000
_cell.length_b   1.000
_cell.length_c   1.000
_cell.angle_alpha   90.00
_cell.angle_beta   90.00
_cell.angle_gamma   90.00
#
_symmetry.space_group_name_H-M   'P 1'
#
loop_
_entity.id
_entity.type
_entity.pdbx_description
1 polymer ?
#
loop_
_entity_poly.entity_id
_entity_poly.type
_entity_poly.pdbx_seq_one_letter_code
_entity_poly.pdbx_strand_id
1 'polypeptide(L)'
;MTTTLPNILKLLAHDVRWHLLAALAESDRRVQELVDLLQRPQNLISYHLRLLRAGQLVHERRSSADGRDVYYSLDLDHLRTLYLDGGQALHPALACADPAVSRQTRASSSSPPRYRVLFLCTHNSARSQLAEGILRAQAGSAVEVCSAGSEP
;
A
#
# COMPACT_ATOMS: atom_id res chain seq x y z
N MET A 1 20.98 -0.15 -21.38
CA MET A 1 19.70 -0.31 -20.65
C MET A 1 19.16 1.09 -20.40
N THR A 2 18.25 1.57 -21.24
CA THR A 2 17.68 2.91 -21.12
C THR A 2 16.65 2.88 -19.98
N THR A 3 17.09 3.25 -18.78
CA THR A 3 16.20 3.39 -17.61
C THR A 3 15.38 4.66 -17.80
N THR A 4 14.35 4.57 -18.64
CA THR A 4 13.41 5.67 -18.87
C THR A 4 12.68 5.92 -17.56
N LEU A 5 12.81 7.13 -17.00
CA LEU A 5 12.18 7.47 -15.72
C LEU A 5 10.66 7.22 -15.81
N PRO A 6 10.10 6.33 -14.98
CA PRO A 6 8.67 6.06 -14.96
C PRO A 6 7.87 7.36 -14.83
N ASN A 7 6.87 7.55 -15.68
CA ASN A 7 6.11 8.81 -15.73
C ASN A 7 5.41 9.10 -14.40
N ILE A 8 5.06 8.06 -13.64
CA ILE A 8 4.48 8.17 -12.31
C ILE A 8 5.38 8.92 -11.32
N LEU A 9 6.69 8.69 -11.32
CA LEU A 9 7.59 9.36 -10.39
C LEU A 9 7.64 10.86 -10.69
N LYS A 10 7.59 11.26 -11.97
CA LYS A 10 7.47 12.66 -12.37
C LYS A 10 6.15 13.27 -11.91
N LEU A 11 5.06 12.52 -12.00
CA LEU A 11 3.75 12.96 -11.54
C LEU A 11 3.71 13.10 -10.00
N LEU A 12 4.32 12.20 -9.25
CA LEU A 12 4.33 12.28 -7.78
C LEU A 12 5.32 13.33 -7.23
N ALA A 13 6.41 13.62 -7.94
CA ALA A 13 7.44 14.58 -7.54
C ALA A 13 7.02 16.06 -7.70
N HIS A 14 5.84 16.42 -7.22
CA HIS A 14 5.37 17.81 -7.14
C HIS A 14 4.45 17.97 -5.94
N ASP A 15 4.76 18.94 -5.09
CA ASP A 15 4.07 19.12 -3.80
C ASP A 15 2.55 19.15 -3.94
N VAL A 16 2.00 19.98 -4.83
CA VAL A 16 0.55 20.10 -4.92
C VAL A 16 -0.12 18.80 -5.38
N ARG A 17 0.52 18.03 -6.28
CA ARG A 17 -0.04 16.75 -6.72
C ARG A 17 0.02 15.71 -5.61
N TRP A 18 1.11 15.70 -4.85
CA TRP A 18 1.22 14.85 -3.65
C TRP A 18 0.10 15.14 -2.65
N HIS A 19 -0.13 16.41 -2.32
CA HIS A 19 -1.18 16.78 -1.37
C HIS A 19 -2.60 16.50 -1.92
N LEU A 20 -2.83 16.69 -3.22
CA LEU A 20 -4.10 16.31 -3.86
C LEU A 20 -4.36 14.80 -3.74
N LEU A 21 -3.36 13.97 -4.05
CA LEU A 21 -3.48 12.52 -3.95
C LEU A 21 -3.69 12.08 -2.50
N ALA A 22 -2.99 12.69 -1.53
CA ALA A 22 -3.19 12.42 -0.11
C ALA A 22 -4.61 12.78 0.33
N ALA A 23 -5.14 13.93 -0.09
CA ALA A 23 -6.52 14.33 0.23
C ALA A 23 -7.58 13.41 -0.40
N LEU A 24 -7.32 12.90 -1.62
CA LEU A 24 -8.19 11.96 -2.32
C LEU A 24 -8.07 10.51 -1.82
N ALA A 25 -6.97 10.17 -1.15
CA ALA A 25 -6.80 8.87 -0.50
C ALA A 25 -7.67 8.71 0.75
N GLU A 26 -8.02 9.82 1.41
CA GLU A 26 -8.94 9.80 2.56
C GLU A 26 -10.39 9.68 2.14
N SER A 27 -10.80 10.42 1.11
CA SER A 27 -12.16 10.43 0.59
C SER A 27 -12.24 11.07 -0.79
N ASP A 28 -13.30 10.75 -1.53
CA ASP A 28 -13.67 11.48 -2.74
C ASP A 28 -14.01 12.94 -2.39
N ARG A 29 -13.54 13.90 -3.20
CA ARG A 29 -13.71 15.35 -2.93
C ARG A 29 -14.04 16.15 -4.18
N ARG A 30 -14.76 17.25 -4.01
CA ARG A 30 -15.02 18.26 -5.05
C ARG A 30 -13.86 19.23 -5.14
N VAL A 31 -13.75 19.94 -6.27
CA VAL A 31 -12.69 20.95 -6.48
C VAL A 31 -12.71 22.03 -5.39
N GLN A 32 -13.89 22.50 -4.99
CA GLN A 32 -14.00 23.53 -3.96
C GLN A 32 -13.51 23.04 -2.59
N GLU A 33 -13.83 21.80 -2.23
CA GLU A 33 -13.35 21.18 -0.97
C GLU A 33 -11.83 21.04 -0.97
N LEU A 34 -11.22 20.74 -2.12
CA LEU A 34 -9.77 20.69 -2.28
C LEU A 34 -9.13 22.09 -2.19
N VAL A 35 -9.80 23.12 -2.74
CA VAL A 35 -9.37 24.53 -2.61
C VAL A 35 -9.34 24.94 -1.14
N ASP A 36 -10.41 24.63 -0.42
CA ASP A 36 -10.56 24.99 0.98
C ASP A 36 -9.58 24.21 1.88
N LEU A 37 -9.34 22.93 1.59
CA LEU A 37 -8.43 22.10 2.38
C LEU A 37 -6.95 22.42 2.13
N LEU A 38 -6.57 22.63 0.86
CA LEU A 38 -5.18 22.87 0.48
C LEU A 38 -4.78 24.35 0.54
N GLN A 39 -5.75 25.25 0.68
CA GLN A 39 -5.55 26.71 0.64
C GLN A 39 -4.72 27.11 -0.60
N ARG A 40 -5.15 26.57 -1.76
CA ARG A 40 -4.55 26.81 -3.08
C ARG A 40 -5.62 27.30 -4.05
N PRO A 41 -5.25 28.17 -5.01
CA PRO A 41 -6.23 28.73 -5.92
C PRO A 41 -6.79 27.65 -6.85
N GLN A 42 -8.08 27.81 -7.18
CA GLN A 42 -8.84 26.82 -7.95
C GLN A 42 -8.23 26.48 -9.32
N ASN A 43 -7.61 27.47 -9.97
CA ASN A 43 -6.95 27.28 -11.26
C ASN A 43 -5.81 26.25 -11.18
N LEU A 44 -5.02 26.32 -10.10
CA LEU A 44 -3.86 25.47 -9.88
C LEU A 44 -4.30 24.04 -9.53
N ILE A 45 -5.33 23.89 -8.70
CA ILE A 45 -5.92 22.58 -8.40
C ILE A 45 -6.49 21.94 -9.66
N SER A 46 -7.29 22.67 -10.43
CA SER A 46 -7.89 22.18 -11.67
C SER A 46 -6.83 21.75 -12.69
N TYR A 47 -5.74 22.52 -12.81
CA TYR A 47 -4.60 22.17 -13.65
C TYR A 47 -3.96 20.84 -13.22
N HIS A 48 -3.68 20.67 -11.93
CA HIS A 48 -3.05 19.45 -11.43
C HIS A 48 -3.99 18.24 -11.48
N LEU A 49 -5.28 18.40 -11.21
CA LEU A 49 -6.27 17.32 -11.39
C LEU A 49 -6.34 16.86 -12.85
N ARG A 50 -6.24 17.78 -13.81
CA ARG A 50 -6.18 17.44 -15.23
C ARG A 50 -4.94 16.61 -15.57
N LEU A 51 -3.77 16.96 -15.02
CA LEU A 51 -2.55 16.19 -15.20
C LEU A 51 -2.64 14.80 -14.56
N LEU A 52 -3.17 14.71 -13.34
CA LEU A 52 -3.37 13.44 -12.64
C LEU A 52 -4.36 12.53 -13.41
N ARG A 53 -5.42 13.12 -13.97
CA ARG A 53 -6.39 12.40 -14.81
C ARG A 53 -5.78 11.94 -16.12
N ALA A 54 -4.94 12.77 -16.76
CA ALA A 54 -4.20 12.36 -17.96
C ALA A 54 -3.22 11.22 -17.67
N GLY A 55 -2.68 11.16 -16.45
CA GLY A 55 -1.89 10.05 -15.92
C GLY A 55 -2.72 8.89 -15.37
N GLN A 56 -4.06 8.89 -15.55
CA GLN A 56 -4.98 7.84 -15.08
C GLN A 56 -4.94 7.57 -13.57
N LEU A 57 -4.49 8.53 -12.76
CA LEU A 57 -4.41 8.38 -11.31
C LEU A 57 -5.70 8.75 -10.60
N VAL A 58 -6.56 9.54 -11.23
CA VAL A 58 -7.81 10.01 -10.62
C VAL A 58 -8.97 9.84 -11.57
N HIS A 59 -10.11 9.44 -11.02
CA HIS A 59 -11.38 9.37 -11.72
C HIS A 59 -12.22 10.59 -11.44
N GLU A 60 -13.06 10.94 -12.41
CA GLU A 60 -14.02 12.03 -12.32
C GLU A 60 -15.42 11.43 -12.35
N ARG A 61 -16.25 11.74 -11.35
CA ARG A 61 -17.64 11.28 -11.27
C ARG A 61 -18.57 12.45 -11.02
N ARG A 62 -19.61 12.58 -11.85
CA ARG A 62 -20.71 13.52 -11.59
C ARG A 62 -21.62 13.00 -10.49
N SER A 63 -22.12 13.90 -9.65
CA SER A 63 -23.10 13.57 -8.62
C SER A 63 -24.31 12.87 -9.24
N SER A 64 -24.66 11.71 -8.71
CA SER A 64 -25.81 10.90 -9.15
C SER A 64 -27.16 11.45 -8.67
N ALA A 65 -27.16 12.35 -7.68
CA ALA A 65 -28.37 12.95 -7.13
C ALA A 65 -28.82 14.18 -7.95
N ASP A 66 -27.90 15.13 -8.17
CA ASP A 66 -28.22 16.42 -8.79
C ASP A 66 -27.42 16.74 -10.06
N GLY A 67 -26.35 15.99 -10.37
CA GLY A 67 -25.49 16.21 -11.55
C GLY A 67 -24.70 17.52 -11.59
N ARG A 68 -24.92 18.43 -10.64
CA ARG A 68 -24.31 19.77 -10.58
C ARG A 68 -22.84 19.74 -10.16
N ASP A 69 -22.50 18.79 -9.29
CA ASP A 69 -21.16 18.67 -8.72
C ASP A 69 -20.35 17.53 -9.32
N VAL A 70 -19.04 17.75 -9.39
CA VAL A 70 -18.05 16.81 -9.87
C VAL A 70 -17.15 16.41 -8.70
N TYR A 71 -17.13 15.11 -8.41
CA TYR A 71 -16.26 14.50 -7.42
C TYR A 71 -15.07 13.83 -8.11
N TYR A 72 -13.92 13.97 -7.48
CA TYR A 72 -12.70 13.27 -7.87
C TYR A 72 -12.44 12.15 -6.87
N SER A 73 -12.01 11.00 -7.37
CA SER A 73 -11.61 9.84 -6.58
C SER A 73 -10.24 9.34 -7.04
N LEU A 74 -9.49 8.72 -6.13
CA LEU A 74 -8.16 8.17 -6.42
C LEU A 74 -8.29 6.75 -7.00
N ASP A 75 -7.59 6.47 -8.10
CA ASP A 75 -7.43 5.11 -8.62
C ASP A 75 -6.26 4.40 -7.92
N LEU A 76 -6.56 3.73 -6.80
CA LEU A 76 -5.56 3.03 -6.00
C LEU A 76 -4.94 1.83 -6.71
N ASP A 77 -5.72 1.10 -7.51
CA ASP A 77 -5.24 -0.08 -8.22
C ASP A 77 -4.26 0.30 -9.32
N HIS A 78 -4.59 1.33 -10.09
CA HIS A 78 -3.70 1.85 -11.11
C HIS A 78 -2.45 2.50 -10.50
N LEU A 79 -2.60 3.30 -9.43
CA LEU A 79 -1.47 3.87 -8.70
C LEU A 79 -0.53 2.78 -8.18
N ARG A 80 -1.06 1.70 -7.59
CA ARG A 80 -0.27 0.55 -7.11
C ARG A 80 0.51 -0.09 -8.23
N THR A 81 -0.14 -0.34 -9.37
CA THR A 81 0.50 -0.95 -10.55
C THR A 81 1.67 -0.10 -11.02
N LEU A 82 1.43 1.19 -11.26
CA LEU A 82 2.48 2.12 -11.72
C LEU A 82 3.63 2.25 -10.73
N TYR A 83 3.32 2.26 -9.43
CA TYR A 83 4.34 2.34 -8.39
C TYR A 83 5.23 1.10 -8.34
N LEU A 84 4.65 -0.10 -8.44
CA LEU A 84 5.39 -1.36 -8.48
C LEU A 84 6.23 -1.48 -9.76
N ASP A 85 5.69 -1.09 -10.91
CA ASP A 85 6.42 -1.04 -12.18
C ASP A 85 7.62 -0.08 -12.10
N GLY A 86 7.41 1.09 -11.49
CA GLY A 86 8.47 2.06 -11.25
C GLY A 86 9.54 1.54 -10.29
N GLY A 87 9.13 0.82 -9.24
CA GLY A 87 10.03 0.11 -8.33
C GLY A 87 10.84 -0.96 -9.04
N GLN A 88 10.22 -1.77 -9.90
CA GLN A 88 10.89 -2.80 -10.69
C GLN A 88 11.98 -2.23 -11.59
N ALA A 89 11.72 -1.07 -12.22
CA ALA A 89 12.69 -0.37 -13.06
C ALA A 89 13.92 0.12 -12.27
N LEU A 90 13.77 0.38 -10.97
CA LEU A 90 14.88 0.75 -10.08
C LEU A 90 15.62 -0.48 -9.56
N HIS A 91 14.89 -1.44 -9.01
CA HIS A 91 15.45 -2.68 -8.47
C HIS A 91 14.38 -3.78 -8.37
N PRO A 92 14.67 -5.02 -8.82
CA PRO A 92 13.67 -6.09 -8.85
C PRO A 92 13.09 -6.45 -7.47
N ALA A 93 13.83 -6.24 -6.38
CA ALA A 93 13.30 -6.46 -5.03
C ALA A 93 12.17 -5.51 -4.64
N LEU A 94 12.04 -4.35 -5.29
CA LEU A 94 10.96 -3.38 -5.02
C LEU A 94 9.65 -3.74 -5.73
N ALA A 95 9.70 -4.58 -6.77
CA ALA A 95 8.51 -5.05 -7.49
C ALA A 95 7.65 -6.03 -6.66
N CYS A 96 8.26 -6.68 -5.66
CA CYS A 96 7.66 -7.76 -4.87
C CYS A 96 7.37 -7.35 -3.43
N ALA A 97 6.89 -6.13 -3.19
CA ALA A 97 6.45 -5.67 -1.88
C ALA A 97 5.11 -6.31 -1.42
N ASP A 98 4.85 -7.56 -1.82
CA ASP A 98 3.77 -8.36 -1.26
C ASP A 98 4.38 -9.46 -0.36
N PRO A 99 4.37 -9.30 0.98
CA PRO A 99 4.88 -10.32 1.91
C PRO A 99 4.07 -11.63 1.87
N ALA A 100 3.01 -11.69 1.06
CA ALA A 100 2.27 -12.91 0.74
C ALA A 100 2.96 -13.77 -0.34
N VAL A 101 3.60 -13.16 -1.36
CA VAL A 101 4.17 -13.91 -2.49
C VAL A 101 5.50 -14.59 -2.12
N SER A 102 6.28 -13.99 -1.21
CA SER A 102 7.47 -14.65 -0.63
C SER A 102 7.13 -15.88 0.23
N ARG A 103 5.87 -16.05 0.65
CA ARG A 103 5.41 -17.23 1.40
C ARG A 103 5.14 -18.43 0.48
N GLN A 104 4.76 -18.19 -0.77
CA GLN A 104 4.37 -19.25 -1.70
C GLN A 104 5.59 -20.00 -2.27
N THR A 105 6.74 -19.34 -2.41
CA THR A 105 7.97 -19.96 -2.95
C THR A 105 8.71 -20.88 -1.97
N ARG A 106 8.33 -20.91 -0.68
CA ARG A 106 8.81 -21.90 0.30
C ARG A 106 7.81 -23.04 0.55
N ALA A 107 6.62 -22.99 -0.04
CA ALA A 107 5.54 -23.93 0.21
C ALA A 107 5.54 -25.15 -0.74
N SER A 108 6.62 -25.40 -1.47
CA SER A 108 6.76 -26.57 -2.35
C SER A 108 7.56 -27.69 -1.71
N SER A 109 7.19 -28.13 -0.50
CA SER A 109 7.34 -29.53 -0.07
C SER A 109 6.75 -29.76 1.33
N SER A 110 5.76 -30.66 1.40
CA SER A 110 5.08 -31.23 2.58
C SER A 110 4.01 -30.35 3.25
N SER A 111 2.89 -30.99 3.58
CA SER A 111 1.57 -30.44 3.94
C SER A 111 1.60 -29.25 4.92
N PRO A 112 0.71 -28.24 4.77
CA PRO A 112 0.68 -27.10 5.66
C PRO A 112 0.29 -27.53 7.08
N PRO A 113 0.94 -26.99 8.13
CA PRO A 113 0.47 -27.15 9.49
C PRO A 113 -0.95 -26.58 9.59
N ARG A 114 -1.86 -27.31 10.25
CA ARG A 114 -3.29 -26.97 10.30
C ARG A 114 -3.56 -25.68 11.08
N TYR A 115 -2.63 -25.28 11.95
CA TYR A 115 -2.72 -24.03 12.73
C TYR A 115 -1.37 -23.32 12.82
N ARG A 116 -1.40 -21.99 12.88
CA ARG A 116 -0.23 -21.13 13.04
C ARG A 116 -0.38 -20.34 14.34
N VAL A 117 0.61 -20.40 15.22
CA VAL A 117 0.58 -19.80 16.55
C VAL A 117 1.80 -18.90 16.76
N LEU A 118 1.57 -17.64 17.14
CA LEU A 118 2.60 -16.69 17.52
C LEU A 118 2.51 -16.39 19.02
N PHE A 119 3.60 -16.61 19.75
CA PHE A 119 3.69 -16.23 21.15
C PHE A 119 4.32 -14.84 21.30
N LEU A 120 3.60 -13.94 21.98
CA LEU A 120 4.06 -12.61 22.33
C LEU A 120 4.18 -12.51 23.86
N CYS A 121 5.27 -11.90 24.33
CA CYS A 121 5.41 -11.56 25.74
C CYS A 121 5.82 -10.10 25.90
N THR A 122 5.30 -9.45 26.94
CA THR A 122 5.71 -8.09 27.30
C THR A 122 7.18 -8.11 27.72
N HIS A 123 7.96 -7.18 27.15
CA HIS A 123 9.41 -6.99 27.36
C HIS A 123 10.32 -8.10 26.81
N ASN A 124 9.83 -8.91 25.86
CA ASN A 124 10.60 -9.98 25.21
C ASN A 124 11.38 -10.91 26.18
N SER A 125 10.81 -11.12 27.37
CA SER A 125 11.47 -11.71 28.53
C SER A 125 11.45 -13.25 28.47
N ALA A 126 11.99 -13.85 27.40
CA ALA A 126 12.15 -15.31 27.16
C ALA A 126 10.91 -16.22 27.24
N ARG A 127 9.79 -15.77 27.79
CA ARG A 127 8.55 -16.55 28.01
C ARG A 127 7.93 -17.01 26.70
N SER A 128 7.96 -16.15 25.69
CA SER A 128 7.46 -16.48 24.35
C SER A 128 8.30 -17.54 23.64
N GLN A 129 9.60 -17.65 23.95
CA GLN A 129 10.47 -18.71 23.40
C GLN A 129 10.26 -20.04 24.12
N LEU A 130 10.06 -20.02 25.45
CA LEU A 130 9.67 -21.20 26.21
C LEU A 130 8.33 -21.75 25.70
N ALA A 131 7.34 -20.88 25.49
CA ALA A 131 6.04 -21.28 24.94
C ALA A 131 6.16 -21.85 23.52
N GLU A 132 6.99 -21.26 22.66
CA GLU A 132 7.31 -21.79 21.32
C GLU A 132 7.90 -23.20 21.42
N GLY A 133 8.92 -23.41 22.25
CA GLY A 133 9.59 -24.70 22.43
C GLY A 133 8.65 -25.77 22.97
N ILE A 134 7.83 -25.44 23.98
CA ILE A 134 6.85 -26.36 24.57
C ILE A 134 5.81 -26.76 23.52
N LEU A 135 5.23 -25.80 22.80
CA LEU A 135 4.19 -26.12 21.82
C LEU A 135 4.75 -26.90 20.63
N ARG A 136 5.97 -26.61 20.18
CA ARG A 136 6.65 -27.38 19.13
C ARG A 136 6.86 -28.83 19.56
N ALA A 137 7.24 -29.06 20.81
CA ALA A 137 7.42 -30.41 21.36
C ALA A 137 6.09 -31.16 21.52
N GLN A 138 5.00 -30.47 21.85
CA GLN A 138 3.69 -31.09 22.09
C GLN A 138 2.86 -31.32 20.81
N ALA A 139 2.90 -30.39 19.86
CA ALA A 139 2.00 -30.38 18.71
C ALA A 139 2.64 -30.91 17.41
N GLY A 140 3.96 -31.15 17.40
CA GLY A 140 4.68 -31.70 16.25
C GLY A 140 4.44 -30.91 14.95
N SER A 141 4.25 -31.62 13.83
CA SER A 141 4.02 -31.00 12.51
C SER A 141 2.59 -30.48 12.30
N ALA A 142 1.70 -30.60 13.30
CA ALA A 142 0.34 -30.11 13.18
C ALA A 142 0.23 -28.58 13.32
N VAL A 143 1.24 -27.94 13.92
CA VAL A 143 1.25 -26.50 14.25
C VAL A 143 2.56 -25.84 13.83
N GLU A 144 2.47 -24.73 13.11
CA GLU A 144 3.59 -23.80 12.94
C GLU A 144 3.62 -22.88 14.16
N VAL A 145 4.71 -22.90 14.91
CA VAL A 145 4.86 -22.03 16.09
C VAL A 145 6.07 -21.12 15.95
N CYS A 146 5.87 -19.85 16.29
CA CYS A 146 6.88 -18.80 16.28
C CYS A 146 6.84 -17.98 17.57
N SER A 147 7.99 -17.42 17.95
CA SER A 147 8.12 -16.37 18.97
C SER A 147 8.61 -15.06 18.34
N ALA A 148 8.34 -13.94 19.01
CA ALA A 148 8.92 -12.63 18.68
C ALA A 148 10.40 -12.45 19.11
N GLY A 149 11.10 -13.53 19.48
CA GLY A 149 12.55 -13.50 19.76
C GLY A 149 12.89 -13.19 21.23
N SER A 150 14.05 -12.58 21.47
CA SER A 150 14.51 -12.05 22.79
C SER A 150 14.99 -10.60 22.73
N GLU A 151 15.11 -10.03 21.53
CA GLU A 151 15.56 -8.66 21.34
C GLU A 151 14.32 -7.75 21.22
N PRO A 152 14.16 -6.74 22.10
CA PRO A 152 13.01 -5.85 22.10
C PRO A 152 13.03 -4.83 20.93
#